data_AF-A0A3D4QSW1-F1
#
_entry.id   AF-A0A3D4QSW1-F1
#
_cell.length_a   1.000
_cell.length_b   1.000
_cell.length_c   1.000
_cell.angle_alpha   90.00
_cell.angle_beta   90.00
_cell.angle_gamma   90.00
#
_symmetry.space_group_name_H-M   'P 1'
#
loop_
_entity.id
_entity.type
_entity.pdbx_description
1 polymer ?
#
loop_
_entity_poly.entity_id
_entity_poly.type
_entity_poly.pdbx_seq_one_letter_code
_entity_poly.pdbx_strand_id
1 'polypeptide(L)'
;DDLVDGTQNQDAVVSFSGALKTCAVNLSKIANDLRLMSSGPKTGMGEINLPKKQHGSSIMPGKVNPVIPEVVSQIAFEIIGNDVTVTMAAEAGQLELNAFEPIAFYNLFNSLEMMTRGIETFVDNCIVDITANRQRCKDLLYSSASLATALCPHIGYKKSCEIAKEAMNTGLSVKDIAKSEGILDASLLDKILDVECLV
;
A
#
# COMPACT_ATOMS: atom_id res chain seq x y z
N ASP A 1 3.13 39.53 -5.77
CA ASP A 1 3.80 40.85 -5.84
C ASP A 1 4.03 41.32 -7.26
N ASP A 2 4.36 40.42 -8.21
CA ASP A 2 4.32 40.74 -9.63
C ASP A 2 2.92 40.48 -10.21
N LEU A 3 2.20 41.56 -10.53
CA LEU A 3 0.84 41.48 -11.08
C LEU A 3 0.83 41.12 -12.57
N VAL A 4 1.92 41.36 -13.29
CA VAL A 4 2.02 40.99 -14.71
C VAL A 4 2.13 39.47 -14.80
N ASP A 5 3.04 38.89 -14.03
CA ASP A 5 3.21 37.44 -13.95
C ASP A 5 1.91 36.73 -13.51
N GLY A 6 1.27 37.20 -12.44
CA GLY A 6 0.03 36.59 -11.93
C GLY A 6 -1.18 36.71 -12.85
N THR A 7 -1.14 37.58 -13.87
CA THR A 7 -2.20 37.65 -14.89
C THR A 7 -1.93 36.66 -16.04
N GLN A 8 -0.66 36.40 -16.33
CA GLN A 8 -0.21 35.60 -17.47
C GLN A 8 -0.10 34.12 -17.15
N ASN A 9 0.49 33.80 -16.00
CA ASN A 9 0.98 32.47 -15.65
C ASN A 9 0.12 31.79 -14.59
N GLN A 10 0.01 30.47 -14.70
CA GLN A 10 -0.77 29.60 -13.80
C GLN A 10 0.10 28.51 -13.18
N ASP A 11 1.40 28.78 -13.02
CA ASP A 11 2.40 27.85 -12.49
C ASP A 11 2.10 27.42 -11.04
N ALA A 12 1.58 28.32 -10.20
CA ALA A 12 1.13 28.01 -8.86
C ALA A 12 -0.02 26.98 -8.85
N VAL A 13 -0.93 27.07 -9.83
CA VAL A 13 -2.06 26.14 -9.99
C VAL A 13 -1.57 24.76 -10.39
N VAL A 14 -0.63 24.69 -11.34
CA VAL A 14 0.03 23.42 -11.75
C VAL A 14 0.80 22.80 -10.59
N SER A 15 1.59 23.61 -9.86
CA SER A 15 2.36 23.14 -8.72
C SER A 15 1.46 22.54 -7.63
N PHE A 16 0.35 23.22 -7.32
CA PHE A 16 -0.64 22.73 -6.37
C PHE A 16 -1.33 21.44 -6.86
N SER A 17 -1.73 21.38 -8.13
CA SER A 17 -2.28 20.15 -8.74
C SER A 17 -1.28 18.99 -8.66
N GLY A 18 0.01 19.24 -8.89
CA GLY A 18 1.06 18.24 -8.77
C GLY A 18 1.24 17.70 -7.35
N ALA A 19 1.12 18.57 -6.33
CA ALA A 19 1.12 18.16 -4.93
C ALA A 19 -0.11 17.30 -4.59
N LEU A 20 -1.28 17.70 -5.10
CA LEU A 20 -2.53 16.97 -4.95
C LEU A 20 -2.46 15.57 -5.58
N LYS A 21 -1.94 15.46 -6.81
CA LYS A 21 -1.64 14.20 -7.48
C LYS A 21 -0.71 13.32 -6.65
N THR A 22 0.36 13.89 -6.09
CA THR A 22 1.32 13.13 -5.26
C THR A 22 0.62 12.50 -4.05
N CYS A 23 -0.28 13.25 -3.40
CA CYS A 23 -1.09 12.72 -2.30
C CYS A 23 -1.99 11.57 -2.79
N ALA A 24 -2.68 11.75 -3.92
CA ALA A 24 -3.56 10.75 -4.50
C ALA A 24 -2.82 9.45 -4.86
N VAL A 25 -1.61 9.53 -5.42
CA VAL A 25 -0.76 8.37 -5.73
C VAL A 25 -0.44 7.58 -4.45
N ASN A 26 -0.06 8.27 -3.37
CA ASN A 26 0.26 7.63 -2.09
C ASN A 26 -0.98 6.96 -1.48
N LEU A 27 -2.13 7.61 -1.50
CA LEU A 27 -3.39 7.03 -1.04
C LEU A 27 -3.79 5.79 -1.84
N SER A 28 -3.64 5.84 -3.17
CA SER A 28 -3.92 4.69 -4.04
C SER A 28 -3.00 3.51 -3.73
N LYS A 29 -1.70 3.76 -3.48
CA LYS A 29 -0.76 2.71 -3.05
C LYS A 29 -1.19 2.07 -1.73
N ILE A 30 -1.51 2.89 -0.72
CA ILE A 30 -2.00 2.39 0.59
C ILE A 30 -3.26 1.54 0.39
N ALA A 31 -4.22 2.02 -0.41
CA ALA A 31 -5.42 1.27 -0.74
C ALA A 31 -5.09 -0.07 -1.43
N ASN A 32 -4.13 -0.11 -2.35
CA ASN A 32 -3.68 -1.35 -3.01
C ASN A 32 -3.10 -2.35 -2.02
N ASP A 33 -2.26 -1.90 -1.10
CA ASP A 33 -1.68 -2.75 -0.05
C ASP A 33 -2.78 -3.36 0.82
N LEU A 34 -3.75 -2.55 1.28
CA LEU A 34 -4.87 -3.05 2.09
C LEU A 34 -5.72 -4.09 1.33
N ARG A 35 -5.97 -3.88 0.04
CA ARG A 35 -6.69 -4.86 -0.81
C ARG A 35 -5.92 -6.16 -0.93
N LEU A 36 -4.59 -6.09 -1.09
CA LEU A 36 -3.75 -7.27 -1.22
C LEU A 36 -3.61 -8.02 0.10
N MET A 37 -3.31 -7.33 1.21
CA MET A 37 -3.19 -7.93 2.55
C MET A 37 -4.51 -8.57 3.03
N SER A 38 -5.65 -8.01 2.64
CA SER A 38 -6.99 -8.54 2.96
C SER A 38 -7.51 -9.61 1.98
N SER A 39 -6.76 -9.91 0.91
CA SER A 39 -7.17 -10.90 -0.08
C SER A 39 -7.37 -12.29 0.54
N GLY A 40 -8.45 -12.98 0.20
CA GLY A 40 -8.77 -14.28 0.79
C GLY A 40 -10.25 -14.65 0.67
N PRO A 41 -10.83 -15.44 1.61
CA PRO A 41 -10.25 -15.79 2.92
C PRO A 41 -9.33 -17.02 2.91
N LYS A 42 -9.37 -17.89 1.89
CA LYS A 42 -8.57 -19.14 1.85
C LYS A 42 -7.45 -19.14 0.82
N THR A 43 -7.57 -18.35 -0.24
CA THR A 43 -6.71 -18.40 -1.42
C THR A 43 -5.98 -17.06 -1.67
N GLY A 44 -5.70 -16.32 -0.60
CA GLY A 44 -4.99 -15.04 -0.65
C GLY A 44 -4.05 -14.87 0.55
N MET A 45 -3.58 -13.64 0.79
CA MET A 45 -2.69 -13.35 1.91
C MET A 45 -3.43 -13.47 3.26
N GLY A 46 -4.56 -12.77 3.40
CA GLY A 46 -5.43 -12.84 4.57
C GLY A 46 -4.76 -12.36 5.87
N GLU A 47 -3.81 -11.43 5.78
CA GLU A 47 -3.07 -10.90 6.94
C GLU A 47 -3.93 -9.96 7.79
N ILE A 48 -4.88 -9.27 7.17
CA ILE A 48 -5.81 -8.35 7.84
C ILE A 48 -7.26 -8.62 7.43
N ASN A 49 -8.19 -8.16 8.25
CA ASN A 49 -9.60 -8.05 7.88
C ASN A 49 -9.96 -6.59 7.70
N LEU A 50 -10.64 -6.30 6.59
CA LEU A 50 -11.26 -5.01 6.35
C LEU A 50 -12.76 -5.06 6.72
N PRO A 51 -13.36 -3.92 7.11
CA PRO A 51 -14.79 -3.84 7.44
C PRO A 51 -15.68 -4.27 6.26
N LYS A 52 -16.72 -5.05 6.58
CA LYS A 52 -17.66 -5.57 5.58
C LYS A 52 -18.73 -4.53 5.26
N LYS A 53 -18.46 -3.63 4.31
CA LYS A 53 -19.39 -2.53 3.96
C LYS A 53 -20.40 -2.90 2.85
N GLN A 54 -20.15 -3.96 2.08
CA GLN A 54 -21.07 -4.44 1.03
C GLN A 54 -20.92 -5.95 0.80
N HIS A 55 -22.02 -6.61 0.41
CA HIS A 55 -21.97 -7.96 -0.14
C HIS A 55 -21.27 -7.96 -1.51
N GLY A 56 -20.22 -8.76 -1.65
CA GLY A 56 -19.35 -8.74 -2.83
C GLY A 56 -19.91 -9.42 -4.08
N SER A 57 -20.98 -10.22 -3.95
CA SER A 57 -21.69 -10.85 -5.07
C SER A 57 -23.04 -11.41 -4.62
N SER A 58 -24.05 -11.32 -5.47
CA SER A 58 -25.35 -11.95 -5.27
C SER A 58 -25.34 -13.48 -5.35
N ILE A 59 -24.30 -14.07 -5.95
CA ILE A 59 -24.20 -15.52 -6.22
C ILE A 59 -23.23 -16.22 -5.25
N MET A 60 -22.32 -15.49 -4.60
CA MET A 60 -21.33 -16.06 -3.67
C MET A 60 -21.63 -15.64 -2.22
N PRO A 61 -22.37 -16.47 -1.46
CA PRO A 61 -22.70 -16.18 -0.07
C PRO A 61 -21.44 -15.90 0.75
N GLY A 62 -21.44 -14.81 1.50
CA GLY A 62 -20.35 -14.44 2.40
C GLY A 62 -19.13 -13.79 1.73
N LYS A 63 -19.10 -13.64 0.40
CA LYS A 63 -18.05 -12.87 -0.28
C LYS A 63 -18.17 -11.39 0.10
N VAL A 64 -17.04 -10.78 0.46
CA VAL A 64 -16.92 -9.35 0.77
C VAL A 64 -15.79 -8.78 -0.07
N ASN A 65 -16.05 -7.65 -0.73
CA ASN A 65 -15.03 -6.94 -1.50
C ASN A 65 -14.53 -5.72 -0.70
N PRO A 66 -13.27 -5.32 -0.88
CA PRO A 66 -12.69 -4.14 -0.24
C PRO A 66 -13.11 -2.85 -0.97
N VAL A 67 -14.41 -2.59 -1.05
CA VAL A 67 -15.00 -1.52 -1.86
C VAL A 67 -14.57 -0.11 -1.45
N ILE A 68 -14.19 0.07 -0.18
CA ILE A 68 -13.72 1.37 0.33
C ILE A 68 -12.31 1.68 -0.22
N PRO A 69 -11.29 0.79 -0.10
CA PRO A 69 -10.05 0.95 -0.86
C PRO A 69 -10.24 1.09 -2.38
N GLU A 70 -11.22 0.40 -2.98
CA GLU A 70 -11.49 0.48 -4.42
C GLU A 70 -11.95 1.89 -4.85
N VAL A 71 -12.79 2.57 -4.07
CA VAL A 71 -13.19 3.96 -4.40
C VAL A 71 -12.04 4.94 -4.23
N VAL A 72 -11.14 4.71 -3.26
CA VAL A 72 -9.92 5.54 -3.09
C VAL A 72 -9.01 5.44 -4.32
N SER A 73 -8.81 4.23 -4.85
CA SER A 73 -8.04 4.06 -6.09
C SER A 73 -8.70 4.77 -7.27
N GLN A 74 -10.04 4.70 -7.40
CA GLN A 74 -10.77 5.40 -8.47
C GLN A 74 -10.64 6.93 -8.37
N ILE A 75 -10.77 7.49 -7.17
CA ILE A 75 -10.53 8.92 -6.92
C ILE A 75 -9.11 9.31 -7.33
N ALA A 76 -8.11 8.48 -7.01
CA ALA A 76 -6.74 8.78 -7.40
C ALA A 76 -6.54 8.76 -8.92
N PHE A 77 -7.19 7.84 -9.64
CA PHE A 77 -7.15 7.82 -11.10
C PHE A 77 -7.74 9.10 -11.70
N GLU A 78 -8.88 9.56 -11.17
CA GLU A 78 -9.54 10.78 -11.61
C GLU A 78 -8.67 12.02 -11.35
N ILE A 79 -8.07 12.13 -10.16
CA ILE A 79 -7.18 13.24 -9.80
C ILE A 79 -5.95 13.29 -10.75
N ILE A 80 -5.39 12.14 -11.12
CA ILE A 80 -4.27 12.08 -12.07
C ILE A 80 -4.71 12.56 -13.46
N GLY A 81 -5.91 12.18 -13.93
CA GLY A 81 -6.48 12.69 -15.18
C GLY A 81 -6.68 14.21 -15.15
N ASN A 82 -7.24 14.70 -14.06
CA ASN A 82 -7.47 16.13 -13.83
C ASN A 82 -6.17 16.93 -13.81
N ASP A 83 -5.10 16.38 -13.22
CA ASP A 83 -3.77 17.01 -13.21
C ASP A 83 -3.21 17.21 -14.63
N VAL A 84 -3.43 16.24 -15.53
CA VAL A 84 -3.06 16.39 -16.94
C VAL A 84 -3.86 17.52 -17.59
N THR A 85 -5.17 17.61 -17.33
CA THR A 85 -6.00 18.71 -17.83
C THR A 85 -5.54 20.07 -17.30
N VAL A 86 -5.24 20.18 -16.00
CA VAL A 86 -4.72 21.41 -15.38
C VAL A 86 -3.38 21.80 -16.02
N THR A 87 -2.49 20.84 -16.22
CA THR A 87 -1.18 21.06 -16.85
C THR A 87 -1.34 21.64 -18.26
N MET A 88 -2.21 21.06 -19.09
CA MET A 88 -2.43 21.53 -20.45
C MET A 88 -3.14 22.90 -20.50
N ALA A 89 -4.07 23.16 -19.56
CA ALA A 89 -4.74 24.45 -19.46
C ALA A 89 -3.76 25.58 -19.10
N ALA A 90 -2.81 25.31 -18.20
CA ALA A 90 -1.78 26.27 -17.82
C ALA A 90 -0.79 26.55 -18.96
N GLU A 91 -0.36 25.52 -19.69
CA GLU A 91 0.57 25.65 -20.83
C GLU A 91 -0.01 26.49 -21.98
N ALA A 92 -1.31 26.38 -22.23
CA ALA A 92 -1.98 27.06 -23.33
C ALA A 92 -2.20 28.57 -23.14
N GLY A 93 -1.66 29.19 -22.09
CA GLY A 93 -1.70 30.65 -21.89
C GLY A 93 -1.08 31.41 -23.07
N GLN A 94 -1.61 32.58 -23.39
CA GLN A 94 -1.15 33.37 -24.55
C GLN A 94 -0.92 34.82 -24.16
N LEU A 95 0.33 35.26 -24.24
CA LEU A 95 0.76 36.63 -23.96
C LEU A 95 0.27 37.11 -22.58
N GLU A 96 -0.61 38.12 -22.54
CA GLU A 96 -1.01 38.79 -21.31
C GLU A 96 -2.03 38.03 -20.45
N LEU A 97 -2.59 36.91 -20.92
CA LEU A 97 -3.66 36.21 -20.20
C LEU A 97 -3.72 34.70 -20.49
N ASN A 98 -4.10 33.93 -19.47
CA ASN A 98 -4.54 32.54 -19.66
C ASN A 98 -6.07 32.46 -19.71
N ALA A 99 -6.65 32.13 -20.87
CA ALA A 99 -8.10 32.02 -21.04
C ALA A 99 -8.70 30.67 -20.59
N PHE A 100 -7.86 29.72 -20.15
CA PHE A 100 -8.23 28.35 -19.80
C PHE A 100 -8.38 28.14 -18.29
N GLU A 101 -8.33 29.20 -17.49
CA GLU A 101 -8.61 29.17 -16.04
C GLU A 101 -9.91 28.43 -15.67
N PRO A 102 -11.04 28.55 -16.39
CA PRO A 102 -12.27 27.87 -15.98
C PRO A 102 -12.15 26.34 -15.91
N ILE A 103 -11.45 25.73 -16.88
CA ILE A 103 -11.26 24.26 -16.89
C ILE A 103 -10.19 23.84 -15.88
N ALA A 104 -9.15 24.65 -15.67
CA ALA A 104 -8.13 24.39 -14.66
C ALA A 104 -8.76 24.38 -13.25
N PHE A 105 -9.51 25.44 -12.91
CA PHE A 105 -10.13 25.56 -11.59
C PHE A 105 -11.23 24.53 -11.34
N TYR A 106 -12.06 24.22 -12.35
CA TYR A 106 -13.05 23.16 -12.23
C TYR A 106 -12.40 21.82 -11.84
N ASN A 107 -11.36 21.41 -12.57
CA ASN A 107 -10.67 20.14 -12.32
C ASN A 107 -9.94 20.15 -10.98
N LEU A 108 -9.37 21.29 -10.58
CA LEU A 108 -8.69 21.43 -9.30
C LEU A 108 -9.66 21.32 -8.12
N PHE A 109 -10.77 22.07 -8.14
CA PHE A 109 -11.76 22.04 -7.06
C PHE A 109 -12.48 20.70 -6.99
N ASN A 110 -12.82 20.09 -8.12
CA ASN A 110 -13.39 18.75 -8.17
C ASN A 110 -12.43 17.72 -7.54
N SER A 111 -11.14 17.78 -7.88
CA SER A 111 -10.11 16.91 -7.30
C SER A 111 -9.97 17.09 -5.79
N LEU A 112 -10.02 18.32 -5.29
CA LEU A 112 -9.98 18.61 -3.86
C LEU A 112 -11.19 18.06 -3.12
N GLU A 113 -12.40 18.25 -3.66
CA GLU A 113 -13.62 17.74 -3.03
C GLU A 113 -13.63 16.21 -3.01
N MET A 114 -13.33 15.56 -4.14
CA MET A 114 -13.24 14.10 -4.22
C MET A 114 -12.22 13.53 -3.26
N MET A 115 -11.02 14.13 -3.18
CA MET A 115 -9.99 13.66 -2.25
C MET A 115 -10.43 13.80 -0.80
N THR A 116 -11.01 14.95 -0.43
CA THR A 116 -11.47 15.22 0.94
C THR A 116 -12.51 14.19 1.37
N ARG A 117 -13.58 14.04 0.57
CA ARG A 117 -14.66 13.07 0.85
C ARG A 117 -14.15 11.62 0.79
N GLY A 118 -13.21 11.35 -0.12
CA GLY A 118 -12.57 10.05 -0.27
C GLY A 118 -11.76 9.64 0.96
N ILE A 119 -10.98 10.57 1.54
CA ILE A 119 -10.22 10.35 2.76
C ILE A 119 -11.16 10.13 3.95
N GLU A 120 -12.18 10.97 4.14
CA GLU A 120 -13.19 10.79 5.19
C GLU A 120 -13.86 9.41 5.09
N THR A 121 -14.31 9.06 3.88
CA THR A 121 -14.91 7.74 3.61
C THR A 121 -13.93 6.61 3.93
N PHE A 122 -12.66 6.76 3.55
CA PHE A 122 -11.63 5.75 3.76
C PHE A 122 -11.35 5.53 5.25
N VAL A 123 -11.23 6.61 6.02
CA VAL A 123 -10.98 6.57 7.45
C VAL A 123 -12.15 5.90 8.17
N ASP A 124 -13.36 6.46 8.00
CA ASP A 124 -14.54 6.08 8.78
C ASP A 124 -15.09 4.70 8.41
N ASN A 125 -14.86 4.25 7.17
CA ASN A 125 -15.41 2.99 6.67
C ASN A 125 -14.38 1.90 6.43
N CYS A 126 -13.10 2.16 6.65
CA CYS A 126 -12.06 1.14 6.49
C CYS A 126 -11.00 1.21 7.59
N ILE A 127 -10.27 2.33 7.70
CA ILE A 127 -9.02 2.39 8.49
C ILE A 127 -9.25 2.13 9.98
N VAL A 128 -10.25 2.77 10.58
CA VAL A 128 -10.45 2.74 12.04
C VAL A 128 -10.77 1.34 12.58
N ASP A 129 -11.29 0.45 11.74
CA ASP A 129 -11.81 -0.86 12.11
C ASP A 129 -10.96 -2.02 11.54
N ILE A 130 -9.74 -1.75 11.05
CA ILE A 130 -8.84 -2.81 10.56
C ILE A 130 -8.42 -3.71 11.73
N THR A 131 -8.48 -5.03 11.52
CA THR A 131 -7.97 -6.02 12.48
C THR A 131 -6.95 -6.94 11.83
N ALA A 132 -5.94 -7.38 12.58
CA ALA A 132 -4.93 -8.32 12.09
C ALA A 132 -5.33 -9.78 12.36
N ASN A 133 -5.11 -10.65 11.37
CA ASN A 133 -5.20 -12.09 11.54
C ASN A 133 -3.88 -12.62 12.10
N ARG A 134 -3.66 -12.38 13.41
CA ARG A 134 -2.37 -12.64 14.08
C ARG A 134 -1.81 -14.05 13.84
N GLN A 135 -2.66 -15.07 13.91
CA GLN A 135 -2.23 -16.45 13.67
C GLN A 135 -1.76 -16.63 12.22
N ARG A 136 -2.51 -16.11 11.24
CA ARG A 136 -2.13 -16.17 9.83
C ARG A 136 -0.81 -15.47 9.56
N CYS A 137 -0.59 -14.28 10.12
CA CYS A 137 0.68 -13.56 10.01
C CYS A 137 1.84 -14.38 10.62
N LYS A 138 1.61 -15.01 11.77
CA LYS A 138 2.58 -15.89 12.44
C LYS A 138 2.92 -17.11 11.58
N ASP A 139 1.92 -17.76 11.00
CA ASP A 139 2.11 -18.92 10.12
C ASP A 139 2.91 -18.56 8.87
N LEU A 140 2.57 -17.43 8.23
CA LEU A 140 3.30 -16.93 7.05
C LEU A 140 4.75 -16.61 7.39
N LEU A 141 5.01 -15.95 8.53
CA LEU A 141 6.36 -15.63 8.98
C LEU A 141 7.20 -16.90 9.18
N TYR A 142 6.70 -17.89 9.93
CA TYR A 142 7.45 -19.12 10.21
C TYR A 142 7.58 -20.06 9.00
N SER A 143 6.75 -19.88 7.98
CA SER A 143 6.93 -20.55 6.68
C SER A 143 8.02 -19.91 5.81
N SER A 144 8.49 -18.71 6.16
CA SER A 144 9.44 -17.97 5.33
C SER A 144 10.88 -18.45 5.49
N ALA A 145 11.51 -18.80 4.37
CA ALA A 145 12.95 -19.10 4.31
C ALA A 145 13.82 -17.88 4.68
N SER A 146 13.28 -16.67 4.60
CA SER A 146 13.99 -15.43 4.97
C SER A 146 14.38 -15.37 6.44
N LEU A 147 13.75 -16.16 7.31
CA LEU A 147 14.16 -16.31 8.72
C LEU A 147 15.61 -16.79 8.86
N ALA A 148 16.16 -17.47 7.85
CA ALA A 148 17.56 -17.90 7.85
C ALA A 148 18.54 -16.71 7.92
N THR A 149 18.14 -15.51 7.49
CA THR A 149 18.99 -14.31 7.61
C THR A 149 19.36 -14.01 9.06
N ALA A 150 18.47 -14.31 10.01
CA ALA A 150 18.74 -14.13 11.44
C ALA A 150 19.87 -15.03 11.95
N LEU A 151 20.14 -16.15 11.25
CA LEU A 151 21.22 -17.07 11.59
C LEU A 151 22.59 -16.58 11.10
N CYS A 152 22.64 -15.67 10.12
CA CYS A 152 23.88 -15.21 9.48
C CYS A 152 24.97 -14.74 10.48
N PRO A 153 24.65 -13.96 11.53
CA PRO A 153 25.66 -13.54 12.52
C PRO A 153 26.24 -14.69 13.36
N HIS A 154 25.55 -15.83 13.45
CA HIS A 154 25.90 -16.94 14.32
C HIS A 154 26.58 -18.10 13.58
N ILE A 155 26.16 -18.37 12.34
CA ILE A 155 26.62 -19.54 11.58
C ILE A 155 27.23 -19.16 10.22
N GLY A 156 27.27 -17.86 9.90
CA GLY A 156 27.78 -17.33 8.65
C GLY A 156 26.78 -17.38 7.50
N TYR A 157 27.01 -16.53 6.49
CA TYR A 157 26.13 -16.37 5.34
C TYR A 157 25.97 -17.66 4.53
N LYS A 158 27.08 -18.34 4.23
CA LYS A 158 27.07 -19.56 3.40
C LYS A 158 26.15 -20.64 4.00
N LYS A 159 26.30 -20.92 5.29
CA LYS A 159 25.50 -21.94 5.97
C LYS A 159 24.02 -21.54 6.08
N SER A 160 23.75 -20.26 6.34
CA SER A 160 22.38 -19.73 6.37
C SER A 160 21.69 -19.85 5.00
N CYS A 161 22.42 -19.62 3.90
CA CYS A 161 21.90 -19.85 2.55
C CYS A 161 21.62 -21.34 2.25
N GLU A 162 22.42 -22.26 2.78
CA GLU A 162 22.17 -23.70 2.65
C GLU A 162 20.86 -24.09 3.33
N ILE A 163 20.64 -23.63 4.57
CA ILE A 163 19.40 -23.86 5.32
C ILE A 163 18.18 -23.25 4.60
N ALA A 164 18.31 -22.02 4.10
CA ALA A 164 17.22 -21.38 3.35
C ALA A 164 16.83 -22.15 2.08
N LYS A 165 17.83 -22.67 1.35
CA LYS A 165 17.61 -23.50 0.16
C LYS A 165 16.93 -24.82 0.52
N GLU A 166 17.36 -25.45 1.60
CA GLU A 166 16.74 -26.69 2.08
C GLU A 166 15.29 -26.47 2.51
N ALA A 167 14.99 -25.36 3.22
CA ALA A 167 13.63 -24.99 3.60
C ALA A 167 12.71 -24.85 2.38
N MET A 168 13.18 -24.17 1.33
CA MET A 168 12.41 -24.02 0.08
C MET A 168 12.20 -25.34 -0.66
N ASN A 169 13.19 -26.24 -0.64
CA ASN A 169 13.12 -27.52 -1.36
C ASN A 169 12.25 -28.56 -0.65
N THR A 170 12.28 -28.57 0.68
CA THR A 170 11.62 -29.59 1.51
C THR A 170 10.27 -29.14 2.05
N GLY A 171 10.02 -27.83 2.12
CA GLY A 171 8.86 -27.25 2.80
C GLY A 171 8.96 -27.28 4.33
N LEU A 172 10.08 -27.73 4.90
CA LEU A 172 10.34 -27.66 6.33
C LEU A 172 10.68 -26.22 6.75
N SER A 173 10.40 -25.88 8.01
CA SER A 173 10.76 -24.56 8.52
C SER A 173 12.27 -24.43 8.72
N VAL A 174 12.78 -23.19 8.60
CA VAL A 174 14.19 -22.86 8.91
C VAL A 174 14.56 -23.36 10.31
N LYS A 175 13.63 -23.25 11.26
CA LYS A 175 13.81 -23.68 12.64
C LYS A 175 14.01 -25.19 12.74
N ASP A 176 13.18 -25.98 12.05
CA ASP A 176 13.25 -27.44 12.09
C ASP A 176 14.55 -27.95 11.47
N ILE A 177 14.97 -27.36 10.34
CA ILE A 177 16.24 -27.70 9.68
C ILE A 177 17.42 -27.37 10.59
N ALA A 178 17.52 -26.13 11.07
CA ALA A 178 18.61 -25.70 11.94
C ALA A 178 18.71 -26.54 13.24
N LYS A 179 17.56 -26.96 13.79
CA LYS A 179 17.50 -27.84 14.95
C LYS A 179 17.95 -29.27 14.62
N SER A 180 17.56 -29.79 13.46
CA SER A 180 17.95 -31.14 13.01
C SER A 180 19.46 -31.27 12.74
N GLU A 181 20.08 -30.20 12.25
CA GLU A 181 21.52 -30.15 11.98
C GLU A 181 22.37 -29.90 13.24
N GLY A 182 21.76 -29.54 14.36
CA GLY A 182 22.46 -29.33 15.64
C GLY A 182 23.49 -28.19 15.63
N ILE A 183 23.31 -27.20 14.74
CA ILE A 183 24.30 -26.13 14.51
C ILE A 183 24.36 -25.14 15.68
N LEU A 184 23.23 -24.96 16.39
CA LEU A 184 23.08 -24.07 17.53
C LEU A 184 22.36 -24.79 18.68
N ASP A 185 22.62 -24.34 19.90
CA ASP A 185 21.83 -24.75 21.07
C ASP A 185 20.35 -24.41 20.86
N ALA A 186 19.45 -25.29 21.28
CA ALA A 186 18.02 -25.14 21.06
C ALA A 186 17.45 -23.86 21.70
N SER A 187 17.91 -23.50 22.90
CA SER A 187 17.45 -22.28 23.58
C SER A 187 17.94 -21.01 22.89
N LEU A 188 19.15 -21.05 22.33
CA LEU A 188 19.71 -19.96 21.55
C LEU A 188 18.99 -19.81 20.21
N LEU A 189 18.70 -20.92 19.52
CA LEU A 189 17.95 -20.91 18.26
C LEU A 189 16.52 -20.37 18.44
N ASP A 190 15.84 -20.77 19.52
CA ASP A 190 14.52 -20.25 19.87
C ASP A 190 14.56 -18.74 20.09
N LYS A 191 15.61 -18.23 20.74
CA LYS A 191 15.79 -16.80 20.98
C LYS A 191 16.11 -16.02 19.69
N ILE A 192 16.98 -16.55 18.84
CA ILE A 192 17.36 -15.90 17.56
C ILE A 192 16.16 -15.80 16.62
N LEU A 193 15.32 -16.83 16.59
CA LEU A 193 14.14 -16.91 15.73
C LEU A 193 12.86 -16.41 16.41
N ASP A 194 12.97 -15.78 17.58
CA ASP A 194 11.86 -15.07 18.21
C ASP A 194 11.57 -13.79 17.43
N VAL A 195 10.30 -13.59 17.08
CA VAL A 195 9.84 -12.46 16.26
C VAL A 195 10.20 -11.13 16.92
N GLU A 196 10.13 -11.03 18.25
CA GLU A 196 10.48 -9.81 18.98
C GLU A 196 11.98 -9.46 18.88
N CYS A 197 12.83 -10.43 18.57
CA CYS A 197 14.27 -10.23 18.38
C CYS A 197 14.66 -9.94 16.92
N LEU A 198 13.71 -10.02 15.97
CA LEU A 198 13.94 -9.84 14.53
C LEU A 198 13.64 -8.42 14.01
N VAL A 199 13.05 -7.56 14.84
CA VAL A 199 12.60 -6.20 14.48
C VAL A 199 13.49 -5.14 15.09
#